data_AF-A0A316MD17-F1
#
_entry.id   AF-A0A316MD17-F1
#
_cell.length_a   1.000
_cell.length_b   1.000
_cell.length_c   1.000
_cell.angle_alpha   90.00
_cell.angle_beta   90.00
_cell.angle_gamma   90.00
#
_symmetry.space_group_name_H-M   'P 1'
#
loop_
_entity.id
_entity.type
_entity.pdbx_description
1 polymer ?
#
loop_
_entity_poly.entity_id
_entity_poly.type
_entity_poly.pdbx_seq_one_letter_code
_entity_poly.pdbx_strand_id
1 'polypeptide(L)'
;MSRFSEYKFLVGSSNRCNKRLHNVKEVAEFICRDGLLGDVAVRTPDGEPVLNTFGIYLNEVYDMEYRDELLKVLIPMQKKTCEAVFSDDENDMEDENDAEL
;
A
#
# COMPACT_ATOMS: atom_id res chain seq x y z
N MET A 1 23.98 3.03 6.76
CA MET A 1 23.96 4.20 5.86
C MET A 1 22.83 3.97 4.90
N SER A 2 21.92 4.94 4.76
CA SER A 2 20.81 4.88 3.81
C SER A 2 21.32 4.85 2.38
N ARG A 3 20.60 4.15 1.51
CA ARG A 3 20.85 4.13 0.05
C ARG A 3 19.71 4.79 -0.71
N PHE A 4 18.83 5.52 -0.01
CA PHE A 4 17.66 6.15 -0.59
C PHE A 4 17.99 7.01 -1.83
N SER A 5 19.02 7.84 -1.72
CA SER A 5 19.45 8.72 -2.82
C SER A 5 20.05 7.97 -4.02
N GLU A 6 20.38 6.68 -3.87
CA GLU A 6 20.94 5.84 -4.92
C GLU A 6 19.86 5.09 -5.73
N TYR A 7 18.63 4.97 -5.19
CA TYR A 7 17.56 4.22 -5.82
C TYR A 7 16.99 4.97 -7.04
N LYS A 8 17.51 4.68 -8.24
CA LYS A 8 16.93 5.19 -9.51
C LYS A 8 15.51 4.67 -9.75
N PHE A 9 15.26 3.42 -9.39
CA PHE A 9 13.94 2.80 -9.34
C PHE A 9 14.00 1.59 -8.42
N LEU A 10 12.85 1.21 -7.89
CA LEU A 10 12.62 -0.01 -7.13
C LEU A 10 11.70 -0.95 -7.90
N VAL A 11 11.67 -2.22 -7.50
CA VAL A 11 10.80 -3.24 -8.06
C VAL A 11 9.80 -3.65 -6.99
N GLY A 12 8.54 -3.25 -7.17
CA GLY A 12 7.42 -3.75 -6.38
C GLY A 12 6.92 -5.06 -6.95
N SER A 13 6.71 -6.04 -6.09
CA SER A 13 6.15 -7.35 -6.42
C SER A 13 4.89 -7.56 -5.58
N SER A 14 3.77 -7.86 -6.23
CA SER A 14 2.51 -8.26 -5.60
C SER A 14 2.06 -9.60 -6.15
N ASN A 15 0.96 -10.14 -5.61
CA ASN A 15 0.32 -11.33 -6.15
C ASN A 15 -0.14 -11.19 -7.62
N ARG A 16 -0.29 -9.95 -8.12
CA ARG A 16 -0.79 -9.68 -9.48
C ARG A 16 0.33 -9.37 -10.48
N CYS A 17 1.33 -8.59 -10.07
CA CYS A 17 2.33 -8.11 -10.99
C CYS A 17 3.63 -7.66 -10.31
N ASN A 18 4.65 -7.52 -11.15
CA ASN A 18 5.85 -6.78 -10.82
C ASN A 18 5.80 -5.41 -11.51
N LYS A 19 6.12 -4.34 -10.78
CA LYS A 19 6.10 -2.96 -11.28
C LYS A 19 7.39 -2.24 -10.93
N ARG A 20 7.92 -1.46 -11.86
CA ARG A 20 9.00 -0.48 -11.59
C ARG A 20 8.41 0.75 -10.94
N LEU A 21 9.01 1.18 -9.82
CA LEU A 21 8.54 2.27 -8.98
C LEU A 21 9.67 3.31 -8.87
N HIS A 22 9.44 4.51 -9.39
CA HIS A 22 10.51 5.51 -9.59
C HIS A 22 10.63 6.52 -8.45
N ASN A 23 9.65 6.54 -7.54
CA ASN A 23 9.61 7.49 -6.43
C ASN A 23 8.76 6.94 -5.28
N VAL A 24 8.90 7.56 -4.10
CA VAL A 24 8.17 7.17 -2.88
C VAL A 24 6.66 7.20 -3.05
N LYS A 25 6.13 8.11 -3.87
CA LYS A 25 4.69 8.23 -4.13
C LYS A 25 4.17 7.02 -4.90
N GLU A 26 4.87 6.60 -5.96
CA GLU A 26 4.53 5.37 -6.70
C GLU A 26 4.58 4.14 -5.80
N VAL A 27 5.52 4.08 -4.86
CA VAL A 27 5.59 2.99 -3.87
C VAL A 27 4.39 3.03 -2.93
N ALA A 28 4.02 4.19 -2.41
CA ALA A 28 2.85 4.31 -1.56
C ALA A 28 1.54 3.95 -2.28
N GLU A 29 1.37 4.40 -3.53
CA GLU A 29 0.23 4.03 -4.38
C GLU A 29 0.19 2.52 -4.65
N PHE A 30 1.35 1.91 -4.91
CA PHE A 30 1.45 0.47 -5.12
C PHE A 30 1.04 -0.29 -3.86
N ILE A 31 1.55 0.10 -2.68
CA ILE A 31 1.17 -0.50 -1.40
C ILE A 31 -0.33 -0.38 -1.15
N CYS A 32 -0.92 0.80 -1.32
CA CYS A 32 -2.34 1.01 -1.03
C CYS A 32 -3.26 0.28 -2.02
N ARG A 33 -2.85 0.13 -3.29
CA ARG A 33 -3.67 -0.52 -4.32
C ARG A 33 -3.52 -2.04 -4.33
N ASP A 34 -2.30 -2.53 -4.21
CA ASP A 34 -1.99 -3.96 -4.29
C ASP A 34 -1.99 -4.65 -2.92
N GLY A 35 -1.67 -3.91 -1.86
CA GLY A 35 -1.77 -4.36 -0.47
C GLY A 35 -3.18 -4.75 -0.04
N LEU A 36 -4.22 -4.23 -0.70
CA LEU A 36 -5.60 -4.66 -0.45
C LEU A 36 -5.87 -6.11 -0.86
N LEU A 37 -5.09 -6.65 -1.81
CA LEU A 37 -5.25 -8.03 -2.29
C LEU A 37 -4.21 -9.01 -1.71
N GLY A 38 -3.35 -8.53 -0.81
CA GLY A 38 -2.30 -9.31 -0.19
C GLY A 38 -0.99 -8.54 -0.09
N ASP A 39 -0.08 -9.13 0.67
CA ASP A 39 1.21 -8.53 1.00
C ASP A 39 2.04 -8.22 -0.26
N VAL A 40 2.79 -7.12 -0.21
CA VAL A 40 3.70 -6.72 -1.27
C VAL A 40 5.13 -6.64 -0.77
N ALA A 41 6.07 -6.86 -1.69
CA ALA A 41 7.50 -6.71 -1.42
C ALA A 41 8.10 -5.67 -2.37
N VAL A 42 9.01 -4.85 -1.85
CA VAL A 42 9.76 -3.88 -2.64
C VAL A 42 11.24 -4.18 -2.51
N ARG A 43 11.91 -4.30 -3.65
CA ARG A 43 13.33 -4.68 -3.76
C ARG A 43 14.09 -3.71 -4.64
N THR A 44 15.40 -3.66 -4.48
CA THR A 44 16.29 -3.03 -5.46
C THR A 44 16.28 -3.82 -6.78
N PRO A 45 16.76 -3.24 -7.90
CA PRO A 45 16.88 -3.97 -9.16
C PRO A 45 17.75 -5.24 -9.08
N ASP A 46 18.69 -5.26 -8.14
CA ASP A 46 19.59 -6.38 -7.87
C ASP A 46 18.97 -7.43 -6.92
N GLY A 47 17.73 -7.19 -6.44
CA GLY A 47 16.95 -8.13 -5.63
C GLY A 47 17.10 -7.94 -4.12
N GLU A 48 17.89 -6.98 -3.66
CA GLU A 48 18.05 -6.68 -2.23
C GLU A 48 16.72 -6.18 -1.63
N PRO A 49 16.33 -6.66 -0.44
CA PRO A 49 15.08 -6.25 0.18
C PRO A 49 15.15 -4.79 0.67
N VAL A 50 14.12 -4.00 0.35
CA VAL A 50 13.96 -2.63 0.86
C VAL A 50 12.85 -2.58 1.90
N LEU A 51 11.68 -3.15 1.58
CA LEU A 51 10.58 -3.33 2.54
C LEU A 51 9.63 -4.45 2.11
N ASN A 52 8.79 -4.89 3.04
CA ASN A 52 7.58 -5.66 2.76
C ASN A 52 6.41 -5.14 3.60
N THR A 53 5.21 -5.62 3.28
CA THR A 53 3.96 -5.17 3.92
C THR A 53 3.16 -6.34 4.50
N PHE A 54 2.27 -6.00 5.43
CA PHE A 54 1.10 -6.80 5.77
C PHE A 54 -0.13 -6.03 5.28
N GLY A 55 -0.73 -6.51 4.19
CA GLY A 55 -1.69 -5.76 3.40
C GLY A 55 -1.16 -4.39 2.99
N ILE A 56 -1.88 -3.32 3.36
CA ILE A 56 -1.47 -1.93 3.08
C ILE A 56 -0.48 -1.35 4.10
N TYR A 57 -0.12 -2.07 5.17
CA TYR A 57 0.73 -1.58 6.25
C TYR A 57 2.17 -2.10 6.13
N LEU A 58 3.17 -1.29 6.51
CA LEU A 58 4.57 -1.74 6.50
C LEU A 58 4.81 -2.82 7.56
N ASN A 59 5.54 -3.88 7.19
CA ASN A 59 5.93 -4.96 8.11
C ASN A 59 7.44 -4.87 8.42
N GLU A 60 8.30 -5.22 7.47
CA GLU A 60 9.75 -5.08 7.59
C GLU A 60 10.27 -3.97 6.68
N VAL A 61 11.20 -3.15 7.19
CA VAL A 61 11.85 -2.10 6.43
C VAL A 61 13.35 -2.11 6.72
N TYR A 62 14.16 -2.17 5.67
CA TYR A 62 15.61 -2.31 5.77
C TYR A 62 16.34 -0.97 5.57
N ASP A 63 15.64 0.05 5.04
CA ASP A 63 16.15 1.40 4.88
C ASP A 63 15.27 2.40 5.65
N MET A 64 15.77 2.85 6.81
CA MET A 64 15.01 3.69 7.74
C MET A 64 14.83 5.14 7.24
N GLU A 65 15.77 5.69 6.47
CA GLU A 65 15.58 7.02 5.89
C GLU A 65 14.54 6.97 4.77
N TYR A 66 14.57 5.90 3.96
CA TYR A 66 13.52 5.63 2.96
C TYR A 66 12.14 5.53 3.62
N ARG A 67 12.06 4.80 4.75
CA ARG A 67 10.83 4.67 5.54
C ARG A 67 10.24 6.02 5.91
N ASP A 68 11.08 6.92 6.42
CA ASP A 68 10.60 8.21 6.92
C ASP A 68 10.06 9.10 5.80
N GLU A 69 10.67 9.07 4.62
CA GLU A 69 10.13 9.74 3.42
C GLU A 69 8.85 9.06 2.91
N LEU A 70 8.81 7.73 2.90
CA LEU A 70 7.63 6.98 2.49
C LEU A 70 6.43 7.24 3.40
N LEU A 71 6.62 7.29 4.72
CA LEU A 71 5.53 7.47 5.67
C LEU A 71 4.81 8.82 5.52
N LYS A 72 5.52 9.87 5.08
CA LYS A 72 4.93 11.20 4.81
C LYS A 72 3.82 11.14 3.75
N VAL A 73 3.95 10.23 2.78
CA VAL A 73 2.97 10.04 1.70
C VAL A 73 2.06 8.84 1.93
N LEU A 74 2.58 7.78 2.55
CA LEU A 74 1.86 6.52 2.76
C LEU A 74 0.74 6.66 3.79
N ILE A 75 0.98 7.33 4.93
CA ILE A 75 -0.03 7.45 5.99
C ILE A 75 -1.31 8.16 5.48
N PRO A 76 -1.23 9.33 4.80
CA PRO A 76 -2.41 9.95 4.22
C PRO A 76 -3.12 9.08 3.18
N MET A 77 -2.39 8.29 2.40
CA MET A 77 -2.98 7.40 1.39
C MET A 77 -3.70 6.22 2.04
N GLN A 78 -3.10 5.56 3.03
CA GLN A 78 -3.72 4.47 3.77
C GLN A 78 -5.05 4.88 4.40
N LYS A 79 -5.13 6.08 5.00
CA LYS A 79 -6.39 6.60 5.56
C LYS A 79 -7.50 6.69 4.52
N LYS A 80 -7.21 7.31 3.37
CA LYS A 80 -8.16 7.42 2.25
C LYS A 80 -8.57 6.05 1.72
N THR A 81 -7.63 5.11 1.65
CA THR A 81 -7.89 3.75 1.19
C THR A 81 -8.80 3.00 2.15
N CYS A 82 -8.56 3.09 3.47
CA CYS A 82 -9.45 2.50 4.47
C CYS A 82 -10.84 3.12 4.39
N GLU A 83 -10.95 4.46 4.38
CA GLU A 83 -12.23 5.16 4.25
C GLU A 83 -13.01 4.67 3.03
N ALA A 84 -12.37 4.58 1.85
CA ALA A 84 -13.02 4.10 0.64
C ALA A 84 -13.53 2.65 0.74
N VAL A 85 -12.77 1.76 1.39
CA VAL A 85 -13.17 0.35 1.55
C VAL A 85 -14.33 0.18 2.53
N PHE A 86 -14.36 0.96 3.62
CA PHE A 86 -15.41 0.85 4.65
C PHE A 86 -16.64 1.73 4.39
N SER A 87 -16.59 2.66 3.43
CA SER A 87 -17.74 3.51 3.07
C SER A 87 -18.74 2.81 2.14
N ASP A 88 -18.35 1.71 1.49
CA ASP A 88 -19.22 0.96 0.57
C ASP A 88 -20.18 0.00 1.30
N ASP A 89 -20.05 -0.19 2.62
CA ASP A 89 -20.87 -1.13 3.42
C ASP A 89 -22.16 -0.50 4.02
N GLU A 90 -22.38 0.81 3.91
CA GLU A 90 -23.55 1.50 4.53
C GLU A 90 -24.79 1.65 3.62
N ASN A 91 -24.98 0.81 2.59
CA ASN A 91 -26.17 0.88 1.72
C ASN A 91 -27.07 -0.36 1.66
N ASP A 92 -26.84 -1.41 2.45
CA ASP A 92 -27.66 -2.64 2.44
C ASP A 92 -28.51 -2.84 3.72
N MET A 93 -29.24 -1.80 4.14
CA MET A 93 -30.42 -1.97 5.03
C MET A 93 -31.61 -1.18 4.48
N GLU A 94 -32.20 -1.66 3.38
CA GLU A 94 -33.61 -1.41 3.13
C GLU A 94 -34.41 -2.26 4.13
N ASP A 95 -34.90 -1.63 5.20
CA ASP A 95 -35.91 -2.19 6.09
C ASP A 95 -37.14 -2.62 5.25
N GLU A 96 -37.26 -3.91 4.95
CA GLU A 96 -38.54 -4.55 4.63
C GLU A 96 -39.44 -4.43 5.86
N ASN A 97 -40.15 -3.31 6.01
CA ASN A 97 -41.28 -3.27 6.93
C ASN A 97 -42.55 -3.62 6.16
N ASP A 98 -42.97 -4.87 6.34
CA ASP A 98 -44.26 -5.43 5.97
C ASP A 98 -45.39 -4.43 6.25
N ALA A 99 -46.07 -4.00 5.20
CA ALA A 99 -47.40 -3.42 5.32
C ALA A 99 -48.38 -4.56 5.62
N GLU A 100 -48.57 -4.86 6.91
CA GLU A 100 -49.73 -5.67 7.33
C GLU A 100 -51.03 -4.95 6.93
N LEU A 101 -51.90 -5.75 6.31
CA LEU A 101 -53.17 -5.42 5.65
C LEU A 101 -54.30 -5.12 6.64
#